data_AF-A0A226QFD5-F1
#
_entry.id   AF-A0A226QFD5-F1
#
_cell.length_a   1.000
_cell.length_b   1.000
_cell.length_c   1.000
_cell.angle_alpha   90.00
_cell.angle_beta   90.00
_cell.angle_gamma   90.00
#
_symmetry.space_group_name_H-M   'P 1'
#
loop_
_entity.id
_entity.type
_entity.pdbx_description
1 polymer ?
#
loop_
_entity_poly.entity_id
_entity_poly.type
_entity_poly.pdbx_seq_one_letter_code
_entity_poly.pdbx_strand_id
1 'polypeptide(L)'
;MVIIFGASSGGEKILRELIDLQIDFFVDNDSEKWGTMFFGYPVYSPEVIAEQPLKGLKVFVASIFYEEIKKQLESFQLIEGIHFYNGLQIVEERKRFRHCVVRLEQYVDTGVKNIEQELQRRALQETVDFVEQHLMRVPSFPDRYSLLEYALSLAETGGLFLEFGVFQGDSINFISSRVPHTVYGFDSFAGLPEDWRDGFPRGAFQIDQLPRVNDNVQLIQGLFRESLPKFLQINHDHCSFIHIDCDLYSSTRDIFHALDERIVEGTIIVFDEFFNYPGWKNGEFKAFQEFVTNNQIEFEYIAYCRYHEQVAVKIKGRSRTS
;
A
#
# COMPACT_ATOMS: atom_id res chain seq x y z
N MET A 1 7.80 -1.80 -51.08
CA MET A 1 8.20 -3.19 -51.33
C MET A 1 9.08 -3.65 -50.18
N VAL A 2 8.76 -4.81 -49.62
CA VAL A 2 9.39 -5.39 -48.44
C VAL A 2 10.00 -6.73 -48.80
N ILE A 3 11.30 -6.85 -48.58
CA ILE A 3 12.10 -8.05 -48.88
C ILE A 3 12.68 -8.58 -47.57
N ILE A 4 12.70 -9.90 -47.41
CA ILE A 4 13.45 -10.53 -46.31
C ILE A 4 14.73 -11.17 -46.86
N PHE A 5 15.87 -10.77 -46.32
CA PHE A 5 17.17 -11.30 -46.71
C PHE A 5 17.56 -12.43 -45.76
N GLY A 6 17.31 -13.67 -46.18
CA GLY A 6 17.60 -14.91 -45.46
C GLY A 6 16.38 -15.82 -45.41
N ALA A 7 16.33 -16.84 -46.28
CA ALA A 7 15.27 -17.86 -46.33
C ALA A 7 15.65 -19.06 -45.46
N SER A 8 15.64 -18.86 -44.14
CA SER A 8 15.96 -19.87 -43.13
C SER A 8 15.22 -19.60 -41.81
N SER A 9 15.66 -20.19 -40.70
CA SER A 9 15.05 -19.98 -39.37
C SER A 9 14.99 -18.50 -38.96
N GLY A 10 15.97 -17.68 -39.38
CA GLY A 10 15.94 -16.24 -39.15
C GLY A 10 14.80 -15.55 -39.92
N GLY A 11 14.59 -15.93 -41.19
CA GLY A 11 13.50 -15.44 -42.03
C GLY A 11 12.12 -15.82 -41.49
N GLU A 12 11.96 -17.07 -41.03
CA GLU A 12 10.74 -17.52 -40.33
C GLU A 12 10.47 -16.67 -39.09
N LYS A 13 11.50 -16.38 -38.29
CA LYS A 13 11.38 -15.57 -37.07
C LYS A 13 10.87 -14.15 -37.39
N ILE A 14 11.32 -13.55 -38.48
CA ILE A 14 10.82 -12.25 -38.93
C ILE A 14 9.36 -12.36 -39.38
N LEU A 15 9.02 -13.34 -40.20
CA LEU A 15 7.66 -13.56 -40.70
C LEU A 15 6.64 -13.71 -39.55
N ARG A 16 6.99 -14.47 -38.50
CA ARG A 16 6.12 -14.69 -37.33
C ARG A 16 5.94 -13.47 -36.43
N GLU A 17 6.93 -12.59 -36.37
CA GLU A 17 6.99 -11.54 -35.36
C GLU A 17 6.69 -10.15 -35.95
N LEU A 18 6.84 -10.00 -37.26
CA LEU A 18 6.49 -8.82 -38.05
C LEU A 18 5.31 -9.13 -38.99
N ILE A 19 4.27 -9.78 -38.46
CA ILE A 19 3.08 -10.22 -39.22
C ILE A 19 2.36 -9.09 -39.98
N ASP A 20 2.55 -7.84 -39.56
CA ASP A 20 1.94 -6.67 -40.18
C ASP A 20 2.65 -6.22 -41.47
N LEU A 21 3.81 -6.81 -41.78
CA LEU A 21 4.55 -6.51 -42.99
C LEU A 21 4.02 -7.35 -44.16
N GLN A 22 3.52 -6.67 -45.19
CA GLN A 22 3.25 -7.30 -46.47
C GLN A 22 4.58 -7.56 -47.18
N ILE A 23 5.09 -8.79 -47.05
CA ILE A 23 6.33 -9.24 -47.67
C ILE A 23 6.07 -9.56 -49.13
N ASP A 24 6.96 -9.10 -50.01
CA ASP A 24 6.88 -9.38 -51.44
C ASP A 24 7.60 -10.69 -51.78
N PHE A 25 8.83 -10.86 -51.30
CA PHE A 25 9.64 -12.06 -51.53
C PHE A 25 10.85 -12.16 -50.59
N PHE A 26 11.53 -13.30 -50.64
CA PHE A 26 12.80 -13.53 -49.94
C PHE A 26 13.98 -13.46 -50.91
N VAL A 27 15.14 -13.12 -50.36
CA VAL A 27 16.43 -13.35 -51.04
C VAL A 27 17.35 -14.16 -50.13
N ASP A 28 18.27 -14.92 -50.71
CA ASP A 28 19.28 -15.67 -49.95
C ASP A 28 20.58 -15.75 -50.75
N ASN A 29 21.74 -15.77 -50.08
CA ASN A 29 23.03 -15.94 -50.76
C ASN A 29 23.25 -17.40 -51.21
N ASP A 30 22.46 -18.34 -50.70
CA ASP A 30 22.49 -19.73 -51.09
C ASP A 30 21.76 -19.97 -52.42
N SER A 31 22.52 -20.24 -53.48
CA SER A 31 22.01 -20.49 -54.82
C SER A 31 21.11 -21.71 -54.94
N GLU A 32 21.22 -22.69 -54.03
CA GLU A 32 20.33 -23.86 -54.04
C GLU A 32 18.88 -23.50 -53.71
N LYS A 33 18.65 -22.33 -53.08
CA LYS A 33 17.32 -21.85 -52.72
C LYS A 33 16.66 -21.00 -53.80
N TRP A 34 17.40 -20.54 -54.80
CA TRP A 34 16.85 -19.63 -55.81
C TRP A 34 15.79 -20.34 -56.67
N GLY A 35 14.66 -19.67 -56.89
CA GLY A 35 13.51 -20.24 -57.60
C GLY A 35 12.66 -21.21 -56.78
N THR A 36 13.01 -21.44 -55.51
CA THR A 36 12.18 -22.20 -54.55
C THR A 36 11.17 -21.30 -53.84
N MET A 37 10.29 -21.91 -53.05
CA MET A 37 9.31 -21.21 -52.22
C MET A 37 9.63 -21.41 -50.73
N PHE A 38 9.62 -20.31 -49.97
CA PHE A 38 9.78 -20.32 -48.51
C PHE A 38 8.53 -19.72 -47.86
N PHE A 39 7.78 -20.53 -47.10
CA PHE A 39 6.49 -20.14 -46.50
C PHE A 39 5.49 -19.50 -47.51
N GLY A 40 5.51 -19.95 -48.77
CA GLY A 40 4.62 -19.43 -49.82
C GLY A 40 5.13 -18.19 -50.55
N TYR A 41 6.34 -17.72 -50.24
CA TYR A 41 7.00 -16.61 -50.92
C TYR A 41 8.15 -17.11 -51.79
N PRO A 42 8.36 -16.57 -53.00
CA PRO A 42 9.49 -16.95 -53.83
C PRO A 42 10.81 -16.48 -53.21
N VAL A 43 11.87 -17.27 -53.44
CA VAL A 43 13.24 -16.94 -53.02
C VAL A 43 14.07 -16.61 -54.26
N TYR A 44 14.70 -15.45 -54.26
CA TYR A 44 15.53 -14.97 -55.37
C TYR A 44 16.98 -14.76 -54.97
N SER A 45 17.80 -14.56 -56.01
CA SER A 45 19.17 -14.07 -55.87
C SER A 45 19.19 -12.64 -55.31
N PRO A 46 20.13 -12.26 -54.44
CA PRO A 46 20.22 -10.91 -53.87
C PRO A 46 20.33 -9.78 -54.90
N GLU A 47 20.86 -10.07 -56.08
CA GLU A 47 21.03 -9.14 -57.21
C GLU A 47 19.70 -8.52 -57.63
N VAL A 48 18.59 -9.25 -57.44
CA VAL A 48 17.25 -8.73 -57.73
C VAL A 48 16.95 -7.45 -56.97
N ILE A 49 17.58 -7.22 -55.81
CA ILE A 49 17.39 -6.02 -54.99
C ILE A 49 17.90 -4.77 -55.73
N ALA A 50 19.02 -4.87 -56.45
CA ALA A 50 19.62 -3.74 -57.15
C ALA A 50 18.75 -3.25 -58.32
N GLU A 51 17.86 -4.10 -58.82
CA GLU A 51 16.93 -3.79 -59.92
C GLU A 51 15.66 -3.07 -59.44
N GLN A 52 15.48 -2.92 -58.12
CA GLN A 52 14.23 -2.43 -57.55
C GLN A 52 14.20 -0.91 -57.34
N PRO A 53 13.01 -0.28 -57.40
CA PRO A 53 12.88 1.13 -57.05
C PRO A 53 13.28 1.40 -55.60
N LEU A 54 14.22 2.31 -55.38
CA LEU A 54 14.67 2.70 -54.02
C LEU A 54 13.53 3.28 -53.16
N LYS A 55 12.57 3.98 -53.79
CA LYS A 55 11.46 4.60 -53.09
C LYS A 55 10.56 3.53 -52.45
N GLY A 56 10.59 3.46 -51.12
CA GLY A 56 9.76 2.53 -50.35
C GLY A 56 10.28 1.08 -50.34
N LEU A 57 11.53 0.86 -50.76
CA LEU A 57 12.26 -0.40 -50.57
C LEU A 57 12.60 -0.57 -49.09
N LYS A 58 12.28 -1.73 -48.53
CA LYS A 58 12.70 -2.13 -47.18
C LYS A 58 13.19 -3.57 -47.20
N VAL A 59 14.47 -3.78 -46.87
CA VAL A 59 15.08 -5.09 -46.76
C VAL A 59 15.33 -5.40 -45.28
N PHE A 60 14.73 -6.47 -44.78
CA PHE A 60 14.96 -6.94 -43.41
C PHE A 60 15.94 -8.11 -43.45
N VAL A 61 17.13 -7.90 -42.90
CA VAL A 61 18.16 -8.95 -42.87
C VAL A 61 17.87 -9.92 -41.74
N ALA A 62 17.72 -11.18 -42.11
CA ALA A 62 17.27 -12.29 -41.27
C ALA A 62 18.39 -13.30 -41.03
N SER A 63 19.60 -12.81 -40.80
CA SER A 63 20.81 -13.63 -40.69
C SER A 63 21.70 -13.15 -39.55
N ILE A 64 22.38 -14.10 -38.91
CA ILE A 64 23.44 -13.82 -37.93
C ILE A 64 24.69 -13.23 -38.57
N PHE A 65 24.86 -13.39 -39.89
CA PHE A 65 25.95 -12.80 -40.68
C PHE A 65 25.58 -11.39 -41.18
N TYR A 66 25.01 -10.57 -40.30
CA TYR A 66 24.48 -9.24 -40.66
C TYR A 66 25.54 -8.34 -41.28
N GLU A 67 26.75 -8.29 -40.71
CA GLU A 67 27.84 -7.41 -41.17
C GLU A 67 28.33 -7.74 -42.59
N GLU A 68 28.27 -9.02 -43.00
CA GLU A 68 28.65 -9.43 -44.35
C GLU A 68 27.59 -9.02 -45.36
N ILE A 69 26.31 -9.27 -45.03
CA ILE A 69 25.17 -8.90 -45.87
C ILE A 69 25.02 -7.38 -45.94
N LYS A 70 25.33 -6.66 -44.86
CA LYS A 70 25.37 -5.19 -44.83
C LYS A 70 26.32 -4.65 -45.90
N LYS A 71 27.56 -5.15 -45.96
CA LYS A 71 28.54 -4.74 -46.98
C LYS A 71 28.05 -5.04 -48.40
N GLN A 72 27.40 -6.18 -48.59
CA GLN A 72 26.79 -6.56 -49.86
C GLN A 72 25.69 -5.56 -50.28
N LEU A 73 24.78 -5.21 -49.37
CA LEU A 73 23.71 -4.25 -49.63
C LEU A 73 24.25 -2.82 -49.85
N GLU A 74 25.28 -2.41 -49.12
CA GLU A 74 25.98 -1.14 -49.34
C GLU A 74 26.64 -1.09 -50.73
N SER A 75 27.16 -2.23 -51.23
CA SER A 75 27.69 -2.31 -52.60
C SER A 75 26.60 -2.10 -53.68
N PHE A 76 25.34 -2.37 -53.35
CA PHE A 76 24.17 -2.03 -54.18
C PHE A 76 23.69 -0.58 -53.99
N GLN A 77 24.50 0.28 -53.35
CA GLN A 77 24.20 1.68 -53.04
C GLN A 77 23.00 1.84 -52.08
N LEU A 78 22.69 0.81 -51.29
CA LEU A 78 21.66 0.89 -50.26
C LEU A 78 22.22 1.50 -48.97
N ILE A 79 21.33 2.04 -48.15
CA ILE A 79 21.69 2.79 -46.94
C ILE A 79 20.97 2.13 -45.76
N GLU A 80 21.75 1.77 -44.74
CA GLU A 80 21.22 1.21 -43.50
C GLU A 80 20.27 2.21 -42.82
N GLY A 81 19.14 1.73 -42.30
CA GLY A 81 18.13 2.58 -41.66
C GLY A 81 17.17 3.28 -42.64
N ILE A 82 17.49 3.29 -43.94
CA ILE A 82 16.61 3.83 -45.00
C ILE A 82 16.07 2.71 -45.88
N HIS A 83 16.97 1.90 -46.45
CA HIS A 83 16.63 0.86 -47.40
C HIS A 83 16.70 -0.54 -46.79
N PHE A 84 17.57 -0.76 -45.81
CA PHE A 84 17.70 -2.05 -45.13
C PHE A 84 17.93 -1.93 -43.62
N TYR A 85 17.61 -3.00 -42.90
CA TYR A 85 17.56 -3.04 -41.44
C TYR A 85 18.01 -4.40 -40.90
N ASN A 86 18.59 -4.41 -39.70
CA ASN A 86 18.82 -5.64 -38.93
C ASN A 86 17.48 -6.20 -38.43
N GLY A 87 16.91 -7.12 -39.20
CA GLY A 87 15.60 -7.69 -38.93
C GLY A 87 15.56 -8.53 -37.66
N LEU A 88 16.65 -9.25 -37.34
CA LEU A 88 16.72 -10.05 -36.11
C LEU A 88 16.76 -9.17 -34.86
N GLN A 89 17.49 -8.06 -34.88
CA GLN A 89 17.50 -7.09 -33.77
C GLN A 89 16.12 -6.47 -33.55
N ILE A 90 15.45 -6.05 -34.63
CA ILE A 90 14.08 -5.49 -34.55
C ILE A 90 13.11 -6.49 -33.91
N VAL A 91 13.23 -7.77 -34.25
CA VAL A 91 12.41 -8.83 -33.64
C VAL A 91 12.68 -8.96 -32.14
N GLU A 92 13.94 -8.91 -31.72
CA GLU A 92 14.32 -8.98 -30.31
C GLU A 92 13.79 -7.79 -29.50
N GLU A 93 13.90 -6.58 -30.04
CA GLU A 93 13.35 -5.37 -29.44
C GLU A 93 11.81 -5.44 -29.32
N ARG A 94 11.11 -5.90 -30.36
CA ARG A 94 9.65 -6.13 -30.30
C ARG A 94 9.24 -7.20 -29.29
N LYS A 95 10.02 -8.28 -29.12
CA LYS A 95 9.76 -9.30 -28.10
C LYS A 95 9.90 -8.72 -26.70
N ARG A 96 10.94 -7.92 -26.46
CA ARG A 96 11.15 -7.24 -25.18
C ARG A 96 10.02 -6.28 -24.84
N PHE A 97 9.54 -5.50 -25.82
CA PHE A 97 8.43 -4.57 -25.63
C PHE A 97 7.11 -5.28 -25.30
N ARG A 98 6.76 -6.35 -26.04
CA ARG A 98 5.54 -7.14 -25.75
C ARG A 98 5.53 -7.76 -24.36
N HIS A 99 6.67 -8.28 -23.89
CA HIS A 99 6.76 -8.81 -22.53
C HIS A 99 6.56 -7.73 -21.45
N CYS A 100 6.96 -6.49 -21.72
CA CYS A 100 6.74 -5.37 -20.81
C CYS A 100 5.25 -5.01 -20.73
N VAL A 101 4.57 -4.93 -21.88
CA VAL A 101 3.14 -4.57 -21.96
C VAL A 101 2.26 -5.63 -21.29
N VAL A 102 2.48 -6.92 -21.55
CA VAL A 102 1.69 -8.00 -20.91
C VAL A 102 1.85 -7.98 -19.39
N ARG A 103 3.05 -7.69 -18.88
CA ARG A 103 3.29 -7.57 -17.43
C ARG A 103 2.57 -6.36 -16.85
N LEU A 104 2.57 -5.22 -17.54
CA LEU A 104 1.80 -4.03 -17.13
C LEU A 104 0.29 -4.30 -17.14
N GLU A 105 -0.24 -4.97 -18.16
CA GLU A 105 -1.66 -5.35 -18.25
C GLU A 105 -2.07 -6.28 -17.11
N GLN A 106 -1.23 -7.27 -16.76
CA GLN A 106 -1.48 -8.15 -15.61
C GLN A 106 -1.50 -7.38 -14.29
N TYR A 107 -0.56 -6.46 -14.07
CA TYR A 107 -0.55 -5.60 -12.88
C TYR A 107 -1.80 -4.71 -12.80
N VAL A 108 -2.22 -4.13 -13.93
CA VAL A 108 -3.45 -3.32 -14.01
C VAL A 108 -4.69 -4.17 -13.76
N ASP A 109 -4.83 -5.35 -14.37
CA ASP A 109 -6.00 -6.22 -14.17
C ASP A 109 -6.10 -6.75 -12.73
N THR A 110 -4.97 -7.07 -12.09
CA THR A 110 -4.96 -7.43 -10.67
C THR A 110 -5.34 -6.27 -9.76
N GLY A 111 -4.92 -5.04 -10.05
CA GLY A 111 -5.29 -3.85 -9.27
C GLY A 111 -6.76 -3.47 -9.43
N VAL A 112 -7.35 -3.62 -10.63
CA VAL A 112 -8.76 -3.30 -10.90
C VAL A 112 -9.73 -4.26 -10.21
N LYS A 113 -9.30 -5.50 -9.94
CA LYS A 113 -10.12 -6.52 -9.27
C LYS A 113 -9.79 -6.69 -7.78
N ASN A 114 -8.82 -5.95 -7.25
CA ASN A 114 -8.43 -6.07 -5.86
C ASN A 114 -9.42 -5.31 -4.96
N ILE A 115 -10.35 -6.07 -4.35
CA ILE A 115 -11.39 -5.54 -3.46
C ILE A 115 -10.78 -4.87 -2.23
N GLU A 116 -9.72 -5.45 -1.64
CA GLU A 116 -9.04 -4.89 -0.47
C GLU A 116 -8.47 -3.49 -0.77
N GLN A 117 -7.80 -3.34 -1.91
CA GLN A 117 -7.25 -2.06 -2.35
C GLN A 117 -8.34 -1.01 -2.57
N GLU A 118 -9.46 -1.39 -3.19
CA GLU A 118 -10.58 -0.47 -3.43
C GLU A 118 -11.32 -0.09 -2.14
N LEU A 119 -11.45 -1.01 -1.18
CA LEU A 119 -11.97 -0.72 0.15
C LEU A 119 -11.07 0.27 0.89
N GLN A 120 -9.75 0.06 0.86
CA GLN A 120 -8.79 1.00 1.45
C GLN A 120 -8.86 2.38 0.79
N ARG A 121 -8.98 2.45 -0.54
CA ARG A 121 -9.11 3.72 -1.27
C ARG A 121 -10.36 4.49 -0.83
N ARG A 122 -11.48 3.80 -0.59
CA ARG A 122 -12.71 4.41 -0.08
C ARG A 122 -12.55 4.87 1.37
N ALA A 123 -11.92 4.05 2.22
CA ALA A 123 -11.61 4.43 3.60
C ALA A 123 -10.73 5.70 3.65
N LEU A 124 -9.72 5.79 2.78
CA LEU A 124 -8.89 6.97 2.63
C LEU A 124 -9.71 8.18 2.18
N GLN A 125 -10.60 8.02 1.19
CA GLN A 125 -11.46 9.13 0.74
C GLN A 125 -12.34 9.65 1.89
N GLU A 126 -13.00 8.76 2.64
CA GLU A 126 -13.80 9.15 3.80
C GLU A 126 -12.96 9.84 4.89
N THR A 127 -11.70 9.42 5.03
CA THR A 127 -10.75 10.02 5.97
C THR A 127 -10.32 11.42 5.50
N VAL A 128 -10.09 11.61 4.20
CA VAL A 128 -9.79 12.93 3.62
C VAL A 128 -10.96 13.87 3.85
N ASP A 129 -12.19 13.45 3.57
CA ASP A 129 -13.40 14.26 3.80
C ASP A 129 -13.51 14.67 5.29
N PHE A 130 -13.23 13.73 6.20
CA PHE A 130 -13.20 13.99 7.65
C PHE A 130 -12.09 14.99 8.03
N VAL A 131 -10.89 14.84 7.48
CA VAL A 131 -9.76 15.76 7.70
C VAL A 131 -10.10 17.16 7.20
N GLU A 132 -10.70 17.28 6.01
CA GLU A 132 -11.14 18.56 5.44
C GLU A 132 -12.17 19.26 6.33
N GLN A 133 -13.10 18.50 6.89
CA GLN A 133 -14.17 19.03 7.73
C GLN A 133 -13.70 19.40 9.15
N HIS A 134 -12.81 18.60 9.76
CA HIS A 134 -12.53 18.68 11.18
C HIS A 134 -11.06 18.99 11.53
N LEU A 135 -10.10 18.58 10.70
CA LEU A 135 -8.69 18.49 11.06
C LEU A 135 -7.76 19.42 10.26
N MET A 136 -8.27 20.25 9.34
CA MET A 136 -7.45 21.12 8.48
C MET A 136 -6.47 22.05 9.23
N ARG A 137 -6.76 22.39 10.49
CA ARG A 137 -5.92 23.24 11.34
C ARG A 137 -5.27 22.48 12.49
N VAL A 138 -5.44 21.16 12.54
CA VAL A 138 -4.90 20.29 13.57
C VAL A 138 -3.52 19.81 13.14
N PRO A 139 -2.50 19.83 14.02
CA PRO A 139 -1.18 19.27 13.73
C PRO A 139 -1.24 17.83 13.21
N SER A 140 -0.47 17.53 12.16
CA SER A 140 -0.33 16.18 11.63
C SER A 140 1.07 15.60 11.86
N PHE A 141 1.15 14.32 12.16
CA PHE A 141 2.40 13.59 12.41
C PHE A 141 2.59 12.44 11.42
N PRO A 142 3.84 12.08 11.07
CA PRO A 142 4.09 11.01 10.11
C PRO A 142 3.90 9.60 10.68
N ASP A 143 3.97 9.44 11.99
CA ASP A 143 3.94 8.15 12.67
C ASP A 143 3.30 8.27 14.06
N ARG A 144 2.90 7.12 14.62
CA ARG A 144 2.20 7.02 15.91
C ARG A 144 3.04 7.49 17.10
N TYR A 145 4.36 7.27 17.09
CA TYR A 145 5.22 7.63 18.22
C TYR A 145 5.45 9.13 18.30
N SER A 146 5.64 9.80 17.16
CA SER A 146 5.70 11.27 17.10
C SER A 146 4.38 11.91 17.58
N LEU A 147 3.23 11.30 17.26
CA LEU A 147 1.93 11.76 17.75
C LEU A 147 1.78 11.53 19.26
N LEU A 148 2.14 10.35 19.76
CA LEU A 148 2.10 10.02 21.19
C LEU A 148 3.00 10.96 22.00
N GLU A 149 4.21 11.25 21.53
CA GLU A 149 5.13 12.18 22.20
C GLU A 149 4.54 13.58 22.30
N TYR A 150 3.92 14.08 21.23
CA TYR A 150 3.21 15.35 21.26
C TYR A 150 2.01 15.33 22.22
N ALA A 151 1.18 14.29 22.17
CA ALA A 151 0.02 14.16 23.05
C ALA A 151 0.41 14.08 24.53
N LEU A 152 1.46 13.33 24.88
CA LEU A 152 2.00 13.23 26.23
C LEU A 152 2.51 14.59 26.74
N SER A 153 3.10 15.42 25.87
CA SER A 153 3.57 16.76 26.24
C SER A 153 2.44 17.72 26.65
N LEU A 154 1.20 17.39 26.29
CA LEU A 154 0.00 18.17 26.62
C LEU A 154 -0.75 17.64 27.85
N ALA A 155 -0.42 16.42 28.30
CA ALA A 155 -1.03 15.81 29.47
C ALA A 155 -0.54 16.47 30.76
N GLU A 156 -1.43 16.59 31.74
CA GLU A 156 -1.05 17.10 33.05
C GLU A 156 -0.19 16.07 33.81
N THR A 157 0.71 16.55 34.66
CA THR A 157 1.59 15.69 35.47
C THR A 157 0.88 15.07 36.68
N GLY A 158 -0.35 15.49 36.99
CA GLY A 158 -1.21 14.81 37.97
C GLY A 158 -2.01 13.69 37.32
N GLY A 159 -2.70 12.84 38.08
CA GLY A 159 -3.69 11.91 37.53
C GLY A 159 -3.14 10.60 36.96
N LEU A 160 -4.04 9.83 36.35
CA LEU A 160 -3.80 8.49 35.84
C LEU A 160 -3.30 8.53 34.38
N PHE A 161 -2.31 7.69 34.10
CA PHE A 161 -1.79 7.38 32.76
C PHE A 161 -2.13 5.94 32.41
N LEU A 162 -3.05 5.76 31.46
CA LEU A 162 -3.64 4.46 31.15
C LEU A 162 -3.38 4.09 29.70
N GLU A 163 -3.01 2.84 29.44
CA GLU A 163 -3.02 2.22 28.11
C GLU A 163 -3.95 1.01 28.10
N PHE A 164 -4.74 0.86 27.03
CA PHE A 164 -5.68 -0.23 26.83
C PHE A 164 -5.33 -1.00 25.56
N GLY A 165 -4.87 -2.23 25.73
CA GLY A 165 -4.19 -3.01 24.70
C GLY A 165 -2.68 -2.78 24.77
N VAL A 166 -1.97 -3.73 25.37
CA VAL A 166 -0.54 -3.65 25.65
C VAL A 166 0.25 -4.57 24.73
N PHE A 167 -0.30 -5.76 24.43
CA PHE A 167 0.33 -6.80 23.62
C PHE A 167 1.80 -7.05 24.02
N GLN A 168 2.78 -6.67 23.18
CA GLN A 168 4.21 -6.85 23.41
C GLN A 168 4.86 -5.74 24.25
N GLY A 169 4.11 -4.69 24.59
CA GLY A 169 4.53 -3.61 25.49
C GLY A 169 5.35 -2.50 24.82
N ASP A 170 5.39 -2.42 23.49
CA ASP A 170 6.19 -1.38 22.80
C ASP A 170 5.67 0.03 23.08
N SER A 171 4.35 0.24 22.98
CA SER A 171 3.69 1.53 23.24
C SER A 171 3.72 1.90 24.72
N ILE A 172 3.39 0.99 25.65
CA ILE A 172 3.48 1.28 27.09
C ILE A 172 4.90 1.63 27.54
N ASN A 173 5.92 0.96 26.99
CA ASN A 173 7.32 1.27 27.28
C ASN A 173 7.74 2.60 26.67
N PHE A 174 7.20 2.93 25.49
CA PHE A 174 7.36 4.25 24.91
C PHE A 174 6.77 5.32 25.83
N ILE A 175 5.52 5.19 26.25
CA ILE A 175 4.83 6.15 27.12
C ILE A 175 5.56 6.31 28.46
N SER A 176 5.82 5.19 29.14
CA SER A 176 6.43 5.18 30.48
C SER A 176 7.85 5.74 30.53
N SER A 177 8.60 5.73 29.42
CA SER A 177 9.92 6.36 29.37
C SER A 177 9.88 7.89 29.17
N ARG A 178 8.71 8.47 28.86
CA ARG A 178 8.52 9.93 28.73
C ARG A 178 7.85 10.58 29.93
N VAL A 179 7.37 9.79 30.89
CA VAL A 179 6.66 10.30 32.06
C VAL A 179 7.29 9.77 33.35
N PRO A 180 7.40 10.59 34.40
CA PRO A 180 7.93 10.14 35.70
C PRO A 180 6.89 9.37 36.52
N HIS A 181 5.67 9.21 36.01
CA HIS A 181 4.53 8.61 36.69
C HIS A 181 4.42 7.12 36.42
N THR A 182 3.62 6.42 37.25
CA THR A 182 3.22 5.05 36.95
C THR A 182 2.29 5.04 35.74
N VAL A 183 2.57 4.15 34.79
CA VAL A 183 1.70 3.89 33.63
C VAL A 183 1.02 2.54 33.82
N TYR A 184 -0.30 2.52 33.72
CA TYR A 184 -1.11 1.33 33.94
C TYR A 184 -1.55 0.74 32.60
N GLY A 185 -1.11 -0.49 32.31
CA GLY A 185 -1.42 -1.20 31.07
C GLY A 185 -2.48 -2.26 31.28
N PHE A 186 -3.62 -2.12 30.62
CA PHE A 186 -4.72 -3.08 30.68
C PHE A 186 -4.70 -3.96 29.45
N ASP A 187 -4.69 -5.28 29.65
CA ASP A 187 -4.78 -6.25 28.55
C ASP A 187 -5.34 -7.59 29.08
N SER A 188 -5.99 -8.37 28.22
CA SER A 188 -6.35 -9.75 28.56
C SER A 188 -5.11 -10.67 28.54
N PHE A 189 -4.14 -10.35 27.68
CA PHE A 189 -3.05 -11.19 27.19
C PHE A 189 -3.51 -12.53 26.56
N ALA A 190 -4.82 -12.69 26.41
CA ALA A 190 -5.49 -13.83 25.80
C ALA A 190 -5.96 -13.52 24.36
N GLY A 191 -5.54 -12.37 23.82
CA GLY A 191 -5.95 -11.87 22.52
C GLY A 191 -7.36 -11.27 22.50
N LEU A 192 -7.85 -11.02 21.28
CA LEU A 192 -9.16 -10.38 21.05
C LEU A 192 -10.31 -11.21 21.64
N PRO A 193 -11.28 -10.57 22.33
CA PRO A 193 -12.45 -11.26 22.88
C PRO A 193 -13.46 -11.74 21.82
N GLU A 194 -13.45 -11.13 20.63
CA GLU A 194 -14.32 -11.42 19.48
C GLU A 194 -13.61 -11.14 18.15
N ASP A 195 -14.24 -11.51 17.03
CA ASP A 195 -13.69 -11.24 15.69
C ASP A 195 -13.74 -9.74 15.39
N TRP A 196 -12.67 -9.19 14.79
CA TRP A 196 -12.58 -7.77 14.47
C TRP A 196 -12.82 -7.47 12.98
N ARG A 197 -11.86 -7.81 12.12
CA ARG A 197 -11.90 -7.63 10.66
C ARG A 197 -11.25 -8.83 9.97
N ASP A 198 -11.35 -8.90 8.65
CA ASP A 198 -10.73 -9.99 7.90
C ASP A 198 -9.24 -10.12 8.24
N GLY A 199 -8.78 -11.33 8.53
CA GLY A 199 -7.44 -11.61 9.04
C GLY A 199 -7.24 -11.52 10.57
N PHE A 200 -8.21 -11.01 11.34
CA PHE A 200 -8.11 -10.82 12.80
C PHE A 200 -9.26 -11.52 13.55
N PRO A 201 -9.20 -12.85 13.71
CA PRO A 201 -10.19 -13.61 14.45
C PRO A 201 -10.06 -13.42 15.97
N ARG A 202 -11.08 -13.84 16.72
CA ARG A 202 -11.01 -13.99 18.17
C ARG A 202 -9.73 -14.74 18.59
N GLY A 203 -9.06 -14.21 19.61
CA GLY A 203 -7.78 -14.73 20.09
C GLY A 203 -6.55 -14.25 19.32
N ALA A 204 -6.71 -13.46 18.24
CA ALA A 204 -5.59 -12.75 17.64
C ALA A 204 -4.85 -11.92 18.70
N PHE A 205 -3.53 -11.82 18.57
CA PHE A 205 -2.63 -11.16 19.51
C PHE A 205 -2.47 -11.83 20.90
N GLN A 206 -2.91 -13.08 21.08
CA GLN A 206 -2.58 -13.84 22.28
C GLN A 206 -1.06 -14.01 22.45
N ILE A 207 -0.57 -13.88 23.68
CA ILE A 207 0.82 -14.14 24.05
C ILE A 207 0.90 -15.13 25.22
N ASP A 208 1.94 -15.96 25.23
CA ASP A 208 2.10 -16.99 26.27
C ASP A 208 2.73 -16.45 27.56
N GLN A 209 3.45 -15.34 27.47
CA GLN A 209 4.17 -14.72 28.58
C GLN A 209 3.93 -13.22 28.57
N LEU A 210 3.80 -12.64 29.77
CA LEU A 210 3.66 -11.20 29.92
C LEU A 210 4.89 -10.48 29.33
N PRO A 211 4.68 -9.33 28.66
CA PRO A 211 5.77 -8.60 28.04
C PRO A 211 6.72 -8.04 29.10
N ARG A 212 7.98 -7.83 28.69
CA ARG A 212 8.92 -7.09 29.53
C ARG A 212 8.57 -5.61 29.47
N VAL A 213 8.32 -5.01 30.62
CA VAL A 213 7.97 -3.60 30.75
C VAL A 213 8.94 -2.83 31.65
N ASN A 214 8.93 -1.51 31.53
CA ASN A 214 9.73 -0.60 32.36
C ASN A 214 9.29 -0.66 33.84
N ASP A 215 10.17 -0.24 34.75
CA ASP A 215 9.96 -0.34 36.20
C ASP A 215 8.76 0.50 36.71
N ASN A 216 8.37 1.55 35.99
CA ASN A 216 7.21 2.39 36.29
C ASN A 216 5.93 1.93 35.56
N VAL A 217 5.91 0.71 35.03
CA VAL A 217 4.71 0.12 34.41
C VAL A 217 4.06 -0.88 35.36
N GLN A 218 2.73 -0.81 35.48
CA GLN A 218 1.94 -1.83 36.15
C GLN A 218 0.95 -2.45 35.16
N LEU A 219 1.06 -3.76 34.95
CA LEU A 219 0.17 -4.52 34.08
C LEU A 219 -1.06 -5.01 34.86
N ILE A 220 -2.25 -4.74 34.33
CA ILE A 220 -3.53 -5.19 34.87
C ILE A 220 -4.14 -6.18 33.88
N GLN A 221 -4.06 -7.46 34.24
CA GLN A 221 -4.60 -8.51 33.41
C GLN A 221 -6.12 -8.67 33.57
N GLY A 222 -6.82 -8.76 32.45
CA GLY A 222 -8.23 -9.14 32.37
C GLY A 222 -9.05 -8.28 31.40
N LEU A 223 -10.24 -8.76 31.06
CA LEU A 223 -11.19 -8.00 30.24
C LEU A 223 -11.53 -6.66 30.89
N PHE A 224 -11.58 -5.58 30.10
CA PHE A 224 -11.75 -4.21 30.62
C PHE A 224 -13.00 -4.05 31.51
N ARG A 225 -14.13 -4.64 31.11
CA ARG A 225 -15.37 -4.67 31.90
C ARG A 225 -15.25 -5.30 33.29
N GLU A 226 -14.20 -6.09 33.54
CA GLU A 226 -13.94 -6.75 34.82
C GLU A 226 -12.77 -6.12 35.58
N SER A 227 -11.71 -5.72 34.87
CA SER A 227 -10.48 -5.21 35.45
C SER A 227 -10.58 -3.72 35.83
N LEU A 228 -11.19 -2.88 34.99
CA LEU A 228 -11.33 -1.45 35.25
C LEU A 228 -12.13 -1.14 36.53
N PRO A 229 -13.32 -1.71 36.76
CA PRO A 229 -14.08 -1.40 37.98
C PRO A 229 -13.31 -1.71 39.27
N LYS A 230 -12.53 -2.80 39.28
CA LYS A 230 -11.69 -3.17 40.43
C LYS A 230 -10.53 -2.19 40.62
N PHE A 231 -9.89 -1.78 39.53
CA PHE A 231 -8.81 -0.81 39.56
C PHE A 231 -9.28 0.56 40.09
N LEU A 232 -10.45 1.03 39.63
CA LEU A 232 -11.02 2.33 39.99
C LEU A 232 -11.60 2.39 41.41
N GLN A 233 -11.79 1.25 42.06
CA GLN A 233 -12.11 1.18 43.50
C GLN A 233 -10.90 1.54 44.38
N ILE A 234 -9.68 1.38 43.86
CA ILE A 234 -8.43 1.60 44.57
C ILE A 234 -7.79 2.92 44.11
N ASN A 235 -7.99 3.30 42.85
CA ASN A 235 -7.46 4.52 42.25
C ASN A 235 -8.60 5.51 41.99
N HIS A 236 -8.61 6.61 42.76
CA HIS A 236 -9.66 7.63 42.72
C HIS A 236 -9.29 8.86 41.89
N ASP A 237 -8.07 8.92 41.37
CA ASP A 237 -7.61 10.04 40.57
C ASP A 237 -8.31 10.13 39.21
N HIS A 238 -8.38 11.33 38.66
CA HIS A 238 -8.84 11.58 37.30
C HIS A 238 -7.82 11.04 36.27
N CYS A 239 -8.27 10.83 35.04
CA CYS A 239 -7.39 10.47 33.93
C CYS A 239 -6.74 11.70 33.34
N SER A 240 -5.42 11.71 33.26
CA SER A 240 -4.68 12.76 32.54
C SER A 240 -4.33 12.33 31.14
N PHE A 241 -4.01 11.06 30.97
CA PHE A 241 -3.68 10.49 29.68
C PHE A 241 -4.30 9.10 29.52
N ILE A 242 -4.93 8.88 28.36
CA ILE A 242 -5.56 7.63 27.97
C ILE A 242 -5.06 7.28 26.56
N HIS A 243 -4.44 6.11 26.40
CA HIS A 243 -4.14 5.50 25.11
C HIS A 243 -5.08 4.32 24.88
N ILE A 244 -5.91 4.40 23.83
CA ILE A 244 -6.87 3.37 23.42
C ILE A 244 -6.28 2.67 22.19
N ASP A 245 -5.89 1.42 22.35
CA ASP A 245 -5.25 0.57 21.33
C ASP A 245 -5.85 -0.84 21.41
N CYS A 246 -7.18 -0.91 21.33
CA CYS A 246 -7.92 -2.14 21.64
C CYS A 246 -8.78 -2.67 20.50
N ASP A 247 -8.67 -2.04 19.32
CA ASP A 247 -9.29 -2.35 18.02
C ASP A 247 -10.83 -2.26 17.98
N LEU A 248 -11.48 -2.80 19.01
CA LEU A 248 -12.88 -3.14 19.06
C LEU A 248 -13.73 -2.01 19.64
N TYR A 249 -14.90 -1.82 19.02
CA TYR A 249 -15.96 -0.96 19.55
C TYR A 249 -16.41 -1.40 20.96
N SER A 250 -16.61 -2.70 21.18
CA SER A 250 -17.11 -3.24 22.45
C SER A 250 -16.15 -2.95 23.60
N SER A 251 -14.85 -3.20 23.37
CA SER A 251 -13.75 -2.85 24.28
C SER A 251 -13.70 -1.36 24.58
N THR A 252 -13.72 -0.52 23.53
CA THR A 252 -13.66 0.95 23.68
C THR A 252 -14.88 1.49 24.44
N ARG A 253 -16.07 0.96 24.18
CA ARG A 253 -17.29 1.32 24.91
C ARG A 253 -17.18 0.95 26.39
N ASP A 254 -16.66 -0.23 26.71
CA ASP A 254 -16.50 -0.68 28.10
C ASP A 254 -15.48 0.22 28.86
N ILE A 255 -14.43 0.69 28.17
CA ILE A 255 -13.47 1.68 28.71
C ILE A 255 -14.19 2.99 29.04
N PHE A 256 -14.92 3.58 28.08
CA PHE A 256 -15.61 4.86 28.31
C PHE A 256 -16.71 4.76 29.38
N HIS A 257 -17.43 3.64 29.45
CA HIS A 257 -18.41 3.42 30.51
C HIS A 257 -17.77 3.37 31.89
N ALA A 258 -16.61 2.72 32.04
CA ALA A 258 -15.93 2.64 33.33
C ALA A 258 -15.23 3.95 33.73
N LEU A 259 -14.67 4.68 32.75
CA LEU A 259 -13.90 5.90 32.98
C LEU A 259 -14.72 7.19 32.94
N ASP A 260 -16.04 7.13 32.74
CA ASP A 260 -16.91 8.30 32.57
C ASP A 260 -16.62 9.41 33.61
N GLU A 261 -16.69 9.09 34.90
CA GLU A 261 -16.43 10.04 35.99
C GLU A 261 -14.96 10.46 36.14
N ARG A 262 -14.03 9.78 35.47
CA ARG A 262 -12.58 10.06 35.54
C ARG A 262 -12.08 10.88 34.36
N ILE A 263 -12.85 10.94 33.28
CA ILE A 263 -12.56 11.79 32.11
C ILE A 263 -13.07 13.20 32.40
N VAL A 264 -12.12 14.12 32.57
CA VAL A 264 -12.37 15.51 33.02
C VAL A 264 -11.80 16.51 32.00
N GLU A 265 -12.11 17.80 32.18
CA GLU A 265 -11.44 18.84 31.41
C GLU A 265 -9.92 18.72 31.56
N GLY A 266 -9.20 18.74 30.45
CA GLY A 266 -7.75 18.57 30.42
C GLY A 266 -7.29 17.15 30.04
N THR A 267 -8.13 16.11 30.21
CA THR A 267 -7.78 14.74 29.83
C THR A 267 -7.39 14.66 28.36
N ILE A 268 -6.23 14.06 28.09
CA ILE A 268 -5.74 13.74 26.74
C ILE A 268 -6.09 12.29 26.42
N ILE A 269 -6.71 12.06 25.27
CA ILE A 269 -7.05 10.72 24.78
C ILE A 269 -6.44 10.54 23.39
N VAL A 270 -5.69 9.45 23.21
CA VAL A 270 -5.11 9.03 21.94
C VAL A 270 -5.73 7.70 21.55
N PHE A 271 -6.19 7.61 20.31
CA PHE A 271 -6.76 6.42 19.69
C PHE A 271 -5.76 5.84 18.70
N ASP A 272 -5.51 4.52 18.73
CA ASP A 272 -4.64 3.87 17.74
C ASP A 272 -5.38 3.63 16.42
N GLU A 273 -6.68 3.33 16.49
CA GLU A 273 -7.51 2.86 15.37
C GLU A 273 -8.77 3.73 15.15
N PHE A 274 -8.58 5.03 14.90
CA PHE A 274 -9.67 6.01 14.82
C PHE A 274 -10.26 6.18 13.41
N PHE A 275 -9.43 6.20 12.36
CA PHE A 275 -9.84 6.45 10.97
C PHE A 275 -8.95 5.69 9.97
N ASN A 276 -9.07 5.94 8.66
CA ASN A 276 -8.12 5.47 7.63
C ASN A 276 -8.02 3.94 7.40
N TYR A 277 -9.00 3.16 7.84
CA TYR A 277 -9.16 1.74 7.44
C TYR A 277 -10.60 1.38 7.06
N PRO A 278 -10.84 0.32 6.27
CA PRO A 278 -12.18 -0.06 5.85
C PRO A 278 -13.11 -0.30 7.05
N GLY A 279 -14.16 0.52 7.16
CA GLY A 279 -15.17 0.39 8.22
C GLY A 279 -14.84 1.11 9.53
N TRP A 280 -13.83 1.99 9.57
CA TRP A 280 -13.35 2.71 10.77
C TRP A 280 -14.45 3.40 11.60
N LYS A 281 -15.53 3.84 10.95
CA LYS A 281 -16.70 4.45 11.61
C LYS A 281 -17.47 3.51 12.54
N ASN A 282 -17.13 2.23 12.61
CA ASN A 282 -17.80 1.24 13.46
C ASN A 282 -16.99 0.81 14.69
N GLY A 283 -15.72 1.21 14.81
CA GLY A 283 -14.80 0.84 15.89
C GLY A 283 -14.71 1.89 17.00
N GLU A 284 -13.49 2.27 17.33
CA GLU A 284 -13.19 3.26 18.38
C GLU A 284 -13.88 4.60 18.14
N PHE A 285 -13.91 5.05 16.87
CA PHE A 285 -14.64 6.26 16.47
C PHE A 285 -16.09 6.24 16.95
N LYS A 286 -16.80 5.14 16.70
CA LYS A 286 -18.21 5.02 17.07
C LYS A 286 -18.40 5.08 18.58
N ALA A 287 -17.59 4.32 19.32
CA ALA A 287 -17.66 4.29 20.78
C ALA A 287 -17.39 5.68 21.36
N PHE A 288 -16.42 6.42 20.81
CA PHE A 288 -16.15 7.79 21.22
C PHE A 288 -17.29 8.75 20.88
N GLN A 289 -17.86 8.69 19.67
CA GLN A 289 -19.00 9.54 19.29
C GLN A 289 -20.24 9.29 20.17
N GLU A 290 -20.51 8.03 20.52
CA GLU A 290 -21.57 7.67 21.45
C GLU A 290 -21.27 8.19 22.86
N PHE A 291 -20.04 8.03 23.35
CA PHE A 291 -19.61 8.59 24.63
C PHE A 291 -19.80 10.11 24.67
N VAL A 292 -19.34 10.82 23.63
CA VAL A 292 -19.49 12.27 23.48
C VAL A 292 -20.95 12.69 23.53
N THR A 293 -21.80 12.02 22.74
CA THR A 293 -23.22 12.39 22.61
C THR A 293 -23.99 12.10 23.90
N ASN A 294 -23.81 10.92 24.49
CA ASN A 294 -24.56 10.49 25.65
C ASN A 294 -24.19 11.27 26.92
N ASN A 295 -22.94 11.74 27.00
CA ASN A 295 -22.40 12.40 28.18
C ASN A 295 -22.17 13.91 27.98
N GLN A 296 -22.56 14.44 26.82
CA GLN A 296 -22.42 15.86 26.45
C GLN A 296 -20.98 16.36 26.60
N ILE A 297 -20.03 15.51 26.18
CA ILE A 297 -18.60 15.84 26.26
C ILE A 297 -18.28 16.91 25.22
N GLU A 298 -17.60 17.95 25.66
CA GLU A 298 -16.95 18.90 24.78
C GLU A 298 -15.48 18.51 24.64
N PHE A 299 -14.96 18.49 23.41
CA PHE A 299 -13.58 18.12 23.14
C PHE A 299 -13.03 18.89 21.93
N GLU A 300 -11.71 18.88 21.79
CA GLU A 300 -11.02 19.39 20.59
C GLU A 300 -10.07 18.31 20.04
N TYR A 301 -9.97 18.21 18.72
CA TYR A 301 -8.92 17.41 18.07
C TYR A 301 -7.60 18.16 18.18
N ILE A 302 -6.55 17.47 18.66
CA ILE A 302 -5.24 18.09 18.93
C ILE A 302 -4.12 17.56 18.05
N ALA A 303 -4.23 16.34 17.52
CA ALA A 303 -3.27 15.76 16.58
C ALA A 303 -3.89 14.62 15.78
N TYR A 304 -3.31 14.30 14.62
CA TYR A 304 -3.62 13.08 13.86
C TYR A 304 -2.39 12.56 13.10
N CYS A 305 -2.38 11.26 12.76
CA CYS A 305 -1.34 10.69 11.93
C CYS A 305 -1.75 10.75 10.44
N ARG A 306 -0.93 11.36 9.57
CA ARG A 306 -1.29 11.56 8.15
C ARG A 306 -1.09 10.33 7.26
N TYR A 307 -0.48 9.28 7.78
CA TYR A 307 -0.21 8.03 7.05
C TYR A 307 -0.85 6.80 7.70
N HIS A 308 -1.40 6.93 8.89
CA HIS A 308 -1.92 5.83 9.70
C HIS A 308 -3.29 6.19 10.28
N GLU A 309 -3.70 5.53 11.37
CA GLU A 309 -5.08 5.49 11.85
C GLU A 309 -5.29 6.33 13.13
N GLN A 310 -4.22 6.88 13.71
CA GLN A 310 -4.20 7.55 15.01
C GLN A 310 -4.80 8.95 14.99
N VAL A 311 -5.58 9.27 16.04
CA VAL A 311 -6.08 10.62 16.34
C VAL A 311 -5.96 10.88 17.85
N ALA A 312 -5.61 12.10 18.23
CA ALA A 312 -5.63 12.55 19.61
C ALA A 312 -6.64 13.68 19.83
N VAL A 313 -7.31 13.63 20.99
CA VAL A 313 -8.27 14.64 21.44
C VAL A 313 -7.93 15.14 22.84
N LYS A 314 -8.36 16.37 23.14
CA LYS A 314 -8.34 16.95 24.47
C LYS A 314 -9.76 17.25 24.92
N ILE A 315 -10.12 16.80 26.11
CA ILE A 315 -11.42 17.07 26.71
C ILE A 315 -11.48 18.52 27.21
N LYS A 316 -12.56 19.22 26.86
CA LYS A 316 -12.85 20.62 27.25
C LYS A 316 -13.85 20.72 28.40
N GLY A 317 -14.48 19.60 28.78
CA GLY A 317 -15.46 19.52 29.85
C GLY A 317 -16.75 18.89 29.36
N ARG A 318 -17.86 19.25 30.01
CA ARG A 318 -19.20 18.80 29.65
C ARG A 318 -20.10 20.01 29.50
N SER A 319 -20.96 20.02 28.48
CA SER A 319 -22.00 21.04 28.39
C SER A 319 -22.89 20.93 29.63
N ARG A 320 -23.16 22.06 30.30
CA ARG A 320 -24.13 22.07 31.40
C ARG A 320 -25.52 21.94 30.79
N THR A 321 -26.28 20.90 31.16
CA THR A 321 -27.73 20.91 30.94
C THR A 321 -28.31 22.15 31.60
N SER A 322 -28.89 23.02 30.79
CA SER A 322 -29.58 24.25 31.24
C SER A 322 -30.85 23.91 32.00
#